data_AF-A0A7X2MGC2-F1
#
_entry.id   AF-A0A7X2MGC2-F1
#
_cell.length_a   1.000
_cell.length_b   1.000
_cell.length_c   1.000
_cell.angle_alpha   90.00
_cell.angle_beta   90.00
_cell.angle_gamma   90.00
#
_symmetry.space_group_name_H-M   'P 1'
#
loop_
_entity.id
_entity.type
_entity.pdbx_description
1 polymer ?
#
loop_
_entity_poly.entity_id
_entity_poly.type
_entity_poly.pdbx_seq_one_letter_code
_entity_poly.pdbx_strand_id
1 'polypeptide(L)'
;VLAFLEKRFHKWLPAAVDFTFTPLLSVMITGFLTFTVIGPVLKTVSDMLTNGIVWLYDTTSFVGMGIFGLTYSAIVMTGLHQSFPAIETQLVTAFANGHGAGDFIFVVASMANVAQGAATFAIYFLTKDKKMKGLSSSAGVSALLGITEPALFGVNLKYKFPFFCALIGSGVAAAFAGLMHIIAASMGAAGFIGFLSIYPKSIPMYVVAELISFAVAFALTFIYGKGHMKEEQVAPVVSASEAAETEAKVEEQVAAESKLNDEVVAAPISGESKKLTDVNDPVFSTLAMGNGAAVVPTDGTIYAPVDGELTVAYETKHAYGLKSDNGAEVLIHVGIDTVNLKGQHFESFVKQGQKVKKGDKLGTVDLDAVKAAGYDTTVMVVVTNTMSYASVDRIDNTKVNHGDDLVAVTAR
;
A
#
# COMPACT_ATOMS: atom_id res chain seq x y z
N VAL A 1 12.84 -3.58 -17.22
CA VAL A 1 12.77 -3.69 -18.70
C VAL A 1 11.78 -2.69 -19.26
N LEU A 2 10.51 -2.73 -18.81
CA LEU A 2 9.45 -1.80 -19.26
C LEU A 2 9.87 -0.33 -19.25
N ALA A 3 10.24 0.21 -18.09
CA ALA A 3 10.63 1.62 -17.96
C ALA A 3 11.82 2.04 -18.85
N PHE A 4 12.68 1.09 -19.21
CA PHE A 4 13.79 1.36 -20.13
C PHE A 4 13.31 1.42 -21.59
N LEU A 5 12.48 0.45 -21.99
CA LEU A 5 11.89 0.40 -23.34
C LEU A 5 10.97 1.60 -23.59
N GLU A 6 10.12 1.93 -22.62
CA GLU A 6 9.15 3.02 -22.70
C GLU A 6 9.85 4.39 -22.87
N LYS A 7 10.81 4.71 -22.00
CA LYS A 7 11.64 5.93 -22.15
C LYS A 7 12.39 6.00 -23.48
N ARG A 8 12.68 4.84 -24.09
CA ARG A 8 13.40 4.77 -25.35
C ARG A 8 12.47 4.93 -26.55
N PHE A 9 11.28 4.34 -26.51
CA PHE A 9 10.28 4.53 -27.57
C PHE A 9 9.77 5.95 -27.63
N HIS A 10 9.56 6.64 -26.49
CA HIS A 10 9.28 8.08 -26.47
C HIS A 10 10.34 8.94 -27.19
N LYS A 11 11.58 8.45 -27.32
CA LYS A 11 12.66 9.15 -28.05
C LYS A 11 12.77 8.72 -29.52
N TRP A 12 12.29 7.53 -29.87
CA TRP A 12 12.46 6.95 -31.21
C TRP A 12 11.23 7.12 -32.08
N LEU A 13 10.04 7.17 -31.47
CA LEU A 13 8.79 7.29 -32.20
C LEU A 13 8.45 8.77 -32.45
N PRO A 14 7.98 9.12 -33.66
CA PRO A 14 7.42 10.44 -33.93
C PRO A 14 6.19 10.71 -33.04
N ALA A 15 5.99 11.98 -32.66
CA ALA A 15 4.91 12.40 -31.74
C ALA A 15 3.51 11.91 -32.15
N ALA A 16 3.24 11.79 -33.46
CA ALA A 16 1.95 11.33 -33.98
C ALA A 16 1.59 9.87 -33.64
N VAL A 17 2.59 9.03 -33.36
CA VAL A 17 2.40 7.59 -33.09
C VAL A 17 2.92 7.17 -31.72
N ASP A 18 3.70 8.03 -31.06
CA ASP A 18 4.30 7.78 -29.76
C ASP A 18 3.25 7.38 -28.70
N PHE A 19 2.20 8.19 -28.54
CA PHE A 19 1.18 7.97 -27.52
C PHE A 19 0.44 6.63 -27.68
N THR A 20 0.27 6.17 -28.91
CA THR A 20 -0.44 4.92 -29.21
C THR A 20 0.48 3.70 -29.14
N PHE A 21 1.69 3.80 -29.71
CA PHE A 21 2.56 2.62 -29.90
C PHE A 21 3.60 2.44 -28.80
N THR A 22 4.04 3.48 -28.09
CA THR A 22 5.04 3.35 -27.03
C THR A 22 4.56 2.44 -25.89
N PRO A 23 3.37 2.62 -25.32
CA PRO A 23 2.88 1.72 -24.27
C PRO A 23 2.69 0.29 -24.79
N LEU A 24 2.08 0.15 -25.98
CA LEU A 24 1.80 -1.14 -26.60
C LEU A 24 3.07 -1.96 -26.84
N LEU A 25 4.06 -1.39 -27.54
CA LEU A 25 5.32 -2.05 -27.85
C LEU A 25 6.13 -2.32 -26.58
N SER A 26 6.13 -1.39 -25.62
CA SER A 26 6.87 -1.55 -24.36
C SER A 26 6.33 -2.73 -23.56
N VAL A 27 5.01 -2.84 -23.41
CA VAL A 27 4.36 -3.95 -22.69
C VAL A 27 4.54 -5.26 -23.46
N MET A 28 4.30 -5.27 -24.77
CA MET A 28 4.40 -6.48 -25.59
C MET A 28 5.82 -7.06 -25.60
N ILE A 29 6.84 -6.23 -25.81
CA ILE A 29 8.25 -6.66 -25.80
C ILE A 29 8.69 -7.05 -24.39
N THR A 30 8.28 -6.29 -23.37
CA THR A 30 8.57 -6.67 -21.97
C THR A 30 7.96 -8.02 -21.64
N GLY A 31 6.69 -8.24 -21.97
CA GLY A 31 6.02 -9.52 -21.75
C GLY A 31 6.73 -10.66 -22.47
N PHE A 32 7.03 -10.48 -23.76
CA PHE A 32 7.78 -11.47 -24.55
C PHE A 32 9.13 -11.81 -23.91
N LEU A 33 9.96 -10.81 -23.59
CA LEU A 33 11.26 -11.03 -22.94
C LEU A 33 11.11 -11.66 -21.54
N THR A 34 10.06 -11.29 -20.82
CA THR A 34 9.77 -11.83 -19.50
C THR A 34 9.49 -13.32 -19.58
N PHE A 35 8.65 -13.78 -20.50
CA PHE A 35 8.31 -15.20 -20.60
C PHE A 35 9.36 -16.04 -21.33
N THR A 36 10.09 -15.48 -22.31
CA THR A 36 11.04 -16.26 -23.12
C THR A 36 12.46 -16.28 -22.56
N VAL A 37 12.88 -15.24 -21.85
CA VAL A 37 14.26 -15.11 -21.37
C VAL A 37 14.31 -15.00 -19.84
N ILE A 38 13.66 -13.99 -19.28
CA ILE A 38 13.80 -13.67 -17.85
C ILE A 38 13.19 -14.78 -16.98
N GLY A 39 12.00 -15.24 -17.33
CA GLY A 39 11.27 -16.29 -16.63
C GLY A 39 12.06 -17.59 -16.56
N PRO A 40 12.53 -18.16 -17.68
CA PRO A 40 13.37 -19.35 -17.67
C PRO A 40 14.66 -19.17 -16.85
N VAL A 41 15.35 -18.03 -16.98
CA VAL A 41 16.58 -17.77 -16.21
C VAL A 41 16.30 -17.68 -14.71
N LEU A 42 15.29 -16.90 -14.30
CA LEU A 42 14.91 -16.77 -12.89
C LEU A 42 14.39 -18.08 -12.33
N LYS A 43 13.70 -18.89 -13.14
CA LYS A 43 13.29 -20.25 -12.76
C LYS A 43 14.52 -21.12 -12.50
N THR A 44 15.51 -21.15 -13.38
CA THR A 44 16.75 -21.93 -13.15
C THR A 44 17.46 -21.49 -11.87
N VAL A 45 17.57 -20.18 -11.63
CA VAL A 45 18.16 -19.64 -10.39
C VAL A 45 17.34 -20.07 -9.17
N SER A 46 16.00 -19.97 -9.26
CA SER A 46 15.08 -20.42 -8.20
C SER A 46 15.22 -21.91 -7.93
N ASP A 47 15.27 -22.75 -8.95
CA ASP A 47 15.41 -24.20 -8.83
C ASP A 47 16.76 -24.57 -8.19
N MET A 48 17.85 -23.91 -8.58
CA MET A 48 19.17 -24.10 -7.98
C MET A 48 19.19 -23.71 -6.50
N LEU A 49 18.60 -22.54 -6.16
CA LEU A 49 18.49 -22.08 -4.78
C LEU A 49 17.65 -23.05 -3.94
N THR A 50 16.52 -23.49 -4.49
CA THR A 50 15.59 -24.41 -3.83
C THR A 50 16.24 -25.76 -3.56
N ASN A 51 16.88 -26.35 -4.57
CA ASN A 51 17.59 -27.61 -4.42
C ASN A 51 18.70 -27.50 -3.38
N GLY A 52 19.40 -26.36 -3.33
CA GLY A 52 20.40 -26.09 -2.30
C GLY A 52 19.81 -26.03 -0.89
N ILE A 53 18.68 -25.34 -0.71
CA ILE A 53 18.00 -25.22 0.58
C ILE A 53 17.43 -26.58 1.04
N VAL A 54 16.77 -27.32 0.15
CA VAL A 54 16.23 -28.66 0.44
C VAL A 54 17.36 -29.62 0.80
N TRP A 55 18.44 -29.65 0.02
CA TRP A 55 19.62 -30.47 0.34
C TRP A 55 20.21 -30.12 1.70
N LEU A 56 20.31 -28.82 2.02
CA LEU A 56 20.85 -28.35 3.27
C LEU A 56 19.96 -28.76 4.46
N TYR A 57 18.64 -28.69 4.29
CA TYR A 57 17.67 -29.16 5.28
C TYR A 57 17.76 -30.69 5.45
N ASP A 58 17.75 -31.46 4.37
CA ASP A 58 17.80 -32.92 4.45
C ASP A 58 19.13 -33.43 5.05
N THR A 59 20.22 -32.71 4.83
CA THR A 59 21.55 -33.09 5.32
C THR A 59 21.77 -32.69 6.77
N THR A 60 21.30 -31.50 7.18
CA THR A 60 21.70 -30.87 8.46
C THR A 60 20.53 -30.48 9.36
N SER A 61 19.29 -30.64 8.89
CA SER A 61 18.04 -30.32 9.56
C SER A 61 18.07 -28.92 10.17
N PHE A 62 18.21 -28.83 11.50
CA PHE A 62 18.16 -27.57 12.25
C PHE A 62 19.23 -26.55 11.82
N VAL A 63 20.44 -27.00 11.45
CA VAL A 63 21.50 -26.07 11.01
C VAL A 63 21.10 -25.43 9.68
N GLY A 64 20.57 -26.23 8.76
CA GLY A 64 20.10 -25.77 7.47
C GLY A 64 18.94 -24.80 7.59
N MET A 65 17.99 -25.11 8.46
CA MET A 65 16.86 -24.23 8.75
C MET A 65 17.32 -22.90 9.39
N GLY A 66 18.33 -22.93 10.26
CA GLY A 66 18.95 -21.73 10.83
C GLY A 66 19.67 -20.86 9.79
N ILE A 67 20.47 -21.46 8.92
CA ILE A 67 21.14 -20.74 7.81
C ILE A 67 20.10 -20.14 6.86
N PHE A 68 19.04 -20.89 6.57
CA PHE A 68 17.96 -20.39 5.74
C PHE A 68 17.25 -19.21 6.41
N GLY A 69 16.93 -19.29 7.71
CA GLY A 69 16.38 -18.18 8.48
C GLY A 69 17.27 -16.92 8.50
N LEU A 70 18.60 -17.09 8.58
CA LEU A 70 19.57 -15.99 8.50
C LEU A 70 19.59 -15.29 7.14
N THR A 71 19.18 -15.97 6.07
CA THR A 71 19.27 -15.47 4.69
C THR A 71 17.91 -15.16 4.08
N TYR A 72 16.81 -15.61 4.69
CA TYR A 72 15.45 -15.50 4.14
C TYR A 72 15.06 -14.06 3.80
N SER A 73 15.16 -13.11 4.74
CA SER A 73 14.77 -11.73 4.45
C SER A 73 15.67 -11.06 3.40
N ALA A 74 16.91 -11.52 3.21
CA ALA A 74 17.76 -11.05 2.10
C ALA A 74 17.26 -11.60 0.74
N ILE A 75 16.74 -12.82 0.71
CA ILE A 75 16.06 -13.38 -0.47
C ILE A 75 14.77 -12.57 -0.75
N VAL A 76 14.01 -12.21 0.30
CA VAL A 76 12.80 -11.39 0.18
C VAL A 76 13.09 -10.06 -0.53
N MET A 77 14.18 -9.39 -0.17
CA MET A 77 14.62 -8.14 -0.83
C MET A 77 14.84 -8.26 -2.34
N THR A 78 15.16 -9.45 -2.85
CA THR A 78 15.37 -9.69 -4.29
C THR A 78 14.08 -10.06 -5.02
N GLY A 79 12.98 -10.31 -4.30
CA GLY A 79 11.71 -10.80 -4.86
C GLY A 79 11.69 -12.30 -5.17
N LEU A 80 12.82 -13.01 -5.06
CA LEU A 80 12.89 -14.44 -5.37
C LEU A 80 11.98 -15.32 -4.49
N HIS A 81 11.64 -14.87 -3.28
CA HIS A 81 10.73 -15.57 -2.37
C HIS A 81 9.33 -15.84 -2.97
N GLN A 82 8.91 -15.11 -4.01
CA GLN A 82 7.63 -15.32 -4.69
C GLN A 82 7.55 -16.67 -5.42
N SER A 83 8.67 -17.36 -5.65
CA SER A 83 8.66 -18.73 -6.16
C SER A 83 8.39 -19.78 -5.08
N PHE A 84 8.57 -19.45 -3.80
CA PHE A 84 8.47 -20.41 -2.69
C PHE A 84 7.08 -21.03 -2.52
N PRO A 85 5.94 -20.34 -2.65
CA PRO A 85 4.63 -20.99 -2.53
C PRO A 85 4.42 -22.18 -3.49
N ALA A 86 4.99 -22.11 -4.70
CA ALA A 86 4.94 -23.21 -5.67
C ALA A 86 5.78 -24.42 -5.23
N ILE A 87 6.89 -24.17 -4.51
CA ILE A 87 7.77 -25.19 -3.95
C ILE A 87 7.15 -25.79 -2.68
N GLU A 88 6.60 -24.95 -1.81
CA GLU A 88 5.85 -25.35 -0.61
C GLU A 88 4.73 -26.33 -0.98
N THR A 89 3.96 -26.02 -2.03
CA THR A 89 2.93 -26.93 -2.55
C THR A 89 3.49 -28.31 -2.92
N GLN A 90 4.67 -28.37 -3.53
CA GLN A 90 5.33 -29.64 -3.88
C GLN A 90 5.83 -30.37 -2.63
N LEU A 91 6.39 -29.66 -1.65
CA LEU A 91 6.85 -30.24 -0.38
C LEU A 91 5.70 -30.81 0.44
N VAL A 92 4.58 -30.09 0.56
CA VAL A 92 3.36 -30.56 1.24
C VAL A 92 2.83 -31.82 0.53
N THR A 93 2.77 -31.80 -0.80
CA THR A 93 2.28 -32.94 -1.59
C THR A 93 3.19 -34.17 -1.45
N ALA A 94 4.50 -34.00 -1.50
CA ALA A 94 5.46 -35.10 -1.33
C ALA A 94 5.31 -35.73 0.07
N PHE A 95 5.22 -34.87 1.11
CA PHE A 95 5.10 -35.30 2.49
C PHE A 95 3.79 -36.05 2.77
N ALA A 96 2.68 -35.56 2.21
CA ALA A 96 1.39 -36.26 2.29
C ALA A 96 1.43 -37.66 1.65
N ASN A 97 2.29 -37.86 0.64
CA ASN A 97 2.54 -39.14 -0.01
C ASN A 97 3.63 -39.98 0.69
N GLY A 98 4.04 -39.62 1.91
CA GLY A 98 5.00 -40.37 2.72
C GLY A 98 6.48 -40.15 2.35
N HIS A 99 6.80 -39.11 1.58
CA HIS A 99 8.16 -38.82 1.12
C HIS A 99 8.58 -37.39 1.47
N GLY A 100 9.86 -37.16 1.76
CA GLY A 100 10.42 -35.82 1.96
C GLY A 100 10.17 -35.23 3.35
N ALA A 101 10.60 -33.97 3.49
CA ALA A 101 10.76 -33.28 4.78
C ALA A 101 9.50 -32.60 5.33
N GLY A 102 8.47 -32.38 4.50
CA GLY A 102 7.37 -31.46 4.81
C GLY A 102 7.72 -30.01 4.50
N ASP A 103 6.74 -29.12 4.66
CA ASP A 103 6.94 -27.70 4.38
C ASP A 103 7.61 -26.99 5.56
N PHE A 104 8.93 -26.92 5.48
CA PHE A 104 9.76 -26.15 6.40
C PHE A 104 9.95 -24.70 5.92
N ILE A 105 9.67 -24.39 4.65
CA ILE A 105 9.92 -23.06 4.07
C ILE A 105 8.94 -22.05 4.67
N PHE A 106 7.66 -22.42 4.76
CA PHE A 106 6.64 -21.59 5.40
C PHE A 106 7.01 -21.24 6.85
N VAL A 107 7.55 -22.21 7.58
CA VAL A 107 7.96 -22.01 8.98
C VAL A 107 9.10 -21.02 9.08
N VAL A 108 10.11 -21.12 8.20
CA VAL A 108 11.21 -20.15 8.14
C VAL A 108 10.72 -18.76 7.74
N ALA A 109 9.82 -18.67 6.76
CA ALA A 109 9.20 -17.42 6.34
C ALA A 109 8.50 -16.73 7.51
N SER A 110 7.77 -17.50 8.32
CA SER A 110 7.08 -17.00 9.50
C SER A 110 8.04 -16.43 10.55
N MET A 111 9.10 -17.18 10.89
CA MET A 111 10.14 -16.69 11.81
C MET A 111 10.77 -15.39 11.30
N ALA A 112 11.08 -15.32 10.00
CA ALA A 112 11.67 -14.14 9.38
C ALA A 112 10.74 -12.93 9.45
N ASN A 113 9.45 -13.12 9.21
CA ASN A 113 8.47 -12.05 9.20
C ASN A 113 8.25 -11.47 10.60
N VAL A 114 8.11 -12.34 11.60
CA VAL A 114 8.01 -11.93 13.01
C VAL A 114 9.30 -11.25 13.49
N ALA A 115 10.48 -11.71 13.07
CA ALA A 115 11.74 -11.04 13.40
C ALA A 115 11.83 -9.63 12.81
N GLN A 116 11.41 -9.42 11.55
CA GLN A 116 11.40 -8.09 10.94
C GLN A 116 10.44 -7.16 11.68
N GLY A 117 9.23 -7.63 12.02
CA GLY A 117 8.27 -6.86 12.81
C GLY A 117 8.80 -6.51 14.20
N ALA A 118 9.44 -7.46 14.89
CA ALA A 118 10.04 -7.24 16.20
C ALA A 118 11.18 -6.20 16.17
N ALA A 119 12.05 -6.25 15.15
CA ALA A 119 13.08 -5.23 14.96
C ALA A 119 12.47 -3.85 14.68
N THR A 120 11.38 -3.79 13.90
CA THR A 120 10.63 -2.55 13.66
C THR A 120 9.99 -2.00 14.93
N PHE A 121 9.41 -2.84 15.79
CA PHE A 121 8.92 -2.41 17.11
C PHE A 121 10.04 -1.92 18.03
N ALA A 122 11.23 -2.51 17.98
CA ALA A 122 12.37 -1.97 18.73
C ALA A 122 12.68 -0.54 18.26
N ILE A 123 12.61 -0.25 16.96
CA ILE A 123 12.76 1.12 16.43
C ILE A 123 11.64 2.04 16.89
N TYR A 124 10.38 1.59 16.93
CA TYR A 124 9.27 2.37 17.51
C TYR A 124 9.59 2.88 18.92
N PHE A 125 10.17 2.03 19.78
CA PHE A 125 10.53 2.42 21.15
C PHE A 125 11.80 3.27 21.24
N LEU A 126 12.72 3.15 20.29
CA LEU A 126 13.97 3.91 20.28
C LEU A 126 13.84 5.29 19.61
N THR A 127 12.99 5.43 18.59
CA THR A 127 12.86 6.67 17.83
C THR A 127 12.05 7.72 18.59
N LYS A 128 12.44 9.00 18.43
CA LYS A 128 11.69 10.15 18.94
C LYS A 128 10.87 10.84 17.85
N ASP A 129 11.15 10.56 16.58
CA ASP A 129 10.42 11.15 15.46
C ASP A 129 9.00 10.60 15.37
N LYS A 130 8.00 11.51 15.34
CA LYS A 130 6.58 11.13 15.37
C LYS A 130 6.18 10.37 14.11
N LYS A 131 6.73 10.73 12.95
CA LYS A 131 6.43 10.07 11.67
C LYS A 131 6.98 8.65 11.67
N MET A 132 8.23 8.46 12.08
CA MET A 132 8.85 7.15 12.22
C MET A 132 8.19 6.30 13.30
N LYS A 133 7.67 6.89 14.38
CA LYS A 133 6.84 6.15 15.33
C LYS A 133 5.57 5.61 14.69
N GLY A 134 4.80 6.46 13.99
CA GLY A 134 3.58 6.01 13.29
C GLY A 134 3.89 4.90 12.29
N LEU A 135 4.87 5.12 11.39
CA LEU A 135 5.31 4.14 10.41
C LEU A 135 5.79 2.83 11.07
N SER A 136 6.53 2.89 12.18
CA SER A 136 7.05 1.68 12.83
C SER A 136 5.95 0.90 13.57
N SER A 137 4.89 1.55 14.06
CA SER A 137 3.77 0.82 14.67
C SER A 137 2.97 0.05 13.63
N SER A 138 2.55 0.73 12.55
CA SER A 138 1.78 0.12 11.46
C SER A 138 2.59 -0.97 10.74
N ALA A 139 3.81 -0.64 10.31
CA ALA A 139 4.67 -1.57 9.60
C ALA A 139 5.07 -2.78 10.47
N GLY A 140 5.27 -2.56 11.78
CA GLY A 140 5.56 -3.63 12.73
C GLY A 140 4.42 -4.64 12.83
N VAL A 141 3.17 -4.16 12.99
CA VAL A 141 1.98 -5.04 13.00
C VAL A 141 1.81 -5.76 11.67
N SER A 142 1.99 -5.05 10.55
CA SER A 142 1.89 -5.62 9.20
C SER A 142 2.85 -6.81 9.02
N ALA A 143 4.10 -6.65 9.45
CA ALA A 143 5.11 -7.70 9.39
C ALA A 143 4.76 -8.91 10.29
N LEU A 144 4.20 -8.66 11.47
CA LEU A 144 3.71 -9.73 12.34
C LEU A 144 2.55 -10.54 11.73
N LEU A 145 1.81 -9.97 10.78
CA LEU A 145 0.75 -10.65 10.03
C LEU A 145 1.24 -11.27 8.71
N GLY A 146 2.53 -11.13 8.40
CA GLY A 146 3.18 -11.74 7.25
C GLY A 146 3.43 -10.80 6.07
N ILE A 147 3.10 -9.51 6.19
CA ILE A 147 3.39 -8.49 5.16
C ILE A 147 4.59 -7.66 5.61
N THR A 148 5.77 -7.96 5.08
CA THR A 148 7.03 -7.45 5.66
C THR A 148 7.63 -6.27 4.91
N GLU A 149 7.15 -5.97 3.71
CA GLU A 149 7.68 -4.93 2.84
C GLU A 149 7.71 -3.56 3.52
N PRO A 150 6.66 -3.12 4.24
CA PRO A 150 6.71 -1.83 4.92
C PRO A 150 7.73 -1.79 6.06
N ALA A 151 7.89 -2.88 6.81
CA ALA A 151 8.87 -2.99 7.89
C ALA A 151 10.31 -3.02 7.35
N LEU A 152 10.55 -3.85 6.33
CA LEU A 152 11.85 -4.01 5.68
C LEU A 152 12.33 -2.71 5.05
N PHE A 153 11.55 -2.14 4.14
CA PHE A 153 11.96 -0.99 3.34
C PHE A 153 11.70 0.35 4.04
N GLY A 154 10.60 0.47 4.78
CA GLY A 154 10.21 1.69 5.47
C GLY A 154 11.02 1.97 6.73
N VAL A 155 11.46 0.93 7.45
CA VAL A 155 12.09 1.08 8.78
C VAL A 155 13.45 0.41 8.87
N ASN A 156 13.51 -0.91 8.69
CA ASN A 156 14.68 -1.70 9.07
C ASN A 156 15.90 -1.42 8.18
N LEU A 157 15.71 -1.30 6.86
CA LEU A 157 16.79 -0.95 5.93
C LEU A 157 17.16 0.53 5.98
N LYS A 158 16.24 1.42 6.38
CA LYS A 158 16.52 2.85 6.60
C LYS A 158 17.63 3.03 7.64
N TYR A 159 17.57 2.29 8.75
CA TYR A 159 18.60 2.30 9.79
C TYR A 159 19.68 1.22 9.62
N LYS A 160 19.51 0.29 8.67
CA LYS A 160 20.39 -0.84 8.32
C LYS A 160 20.58 -1.90 9.43
N PHE A 161 20.96 -1.50 10.64
CA PHE A 161 21.23 -2.43 11.73
C PHE A 161 20.01 -3.27 12.17
N PRO A 162 18.76 -2.77 12.16
CA PRO A 162 17.60 -3.57 12.58
C PRO A 162 17.39 -4.76 11.64
N PHE A 163 17.64 -4.57 10.35
CA PHE A 163 17.56 -5.65 9.36
C PHE A 163 18.48 -6.82 9.75
N PHE A 164 19.75 -6.56 10.07
CA PHE A 164 20.69 -7.62 10.44
C PHE A 164 20.37 -8.26 11.80
N CYS A 165 19.84 -7.48 12.75
CA CYS A 165 19.37 -8.03 14.04
C CYS A 165 18.17 -8.97 13.84
N ALA A 166 17.25 -8.62 12.94
CA ALA A 166 16.14 -9.47 12.56
C ALA A 166 16.59 -10.77 11.88
N LEU A 167 17.61 -10.71 11.00
CA LEU A 167 18.18 -11.94 10.41
C LEU A 167 18.65 -12.92 11.48
N ILE A 168 19.34 -12.42 12.52
CA ILE A 168 19.83 -13.25 13.63
C ILE A 168 18.66 -13.85 14.41
N GLY A 169 17.64 -13.05 14.74
CA GLY A 169 16.43 -13.56 15.42
C GLY A 169 15.73 -14.66 14.65
N SER A 170 15.51 -14.43 13.35
CA SER A 170 14.97 -15.40 12.40
C SER A 170 15.81 -16.69 12.37
N GLY A 171 17.13 -16.57 12.24
CA GLY A 171 18.04 -17.72 12.19
C GLY A 171 18.00 -18.58 13.45
N VAL A 172 17.99 -17.95 14.63
CA VAL A 172 17.92 -18.67 15.93
C VAL A 172 16.58 -19.39 16.06
N ALA A 173 15.48 -18.71 15.73
CA ALA A 173 14.14 -19.28 15.81
C ALA A 173 13.91 -20.39 14.77
N ALA A 174 14.41 -20.23 13.54
CA ALA A 174 14.35 -21.23 12.49
C ALA A 174 15.18 -22.47 12.83
N ALA A 175 16.36 -22.30 13.43
CA ALA A 175 17.15 -23.42 13.94
C ALA A 175 16.37 -24.18 15.03
N PHE A 176 15.75 -23.47 15.96
CA PHE A 176 14.90 -24.09 16.99
C PHE A 176 13.70 -24.83 16.36
N ALA A 177 13.02 -24.22 15.39
CA ALA A 177 11.91 -24.86 14.68
C ALA A 177 12.35 -26.15 13.97
N GLY A 178 13.55 -26.17 13.40
CA GLY A 178 14.15 -27.36 12.80
C GLY A 178 14.46 -28.46 13.82
N LEU A 179 15.00 -28.11 15.00
CA LEU A 179 15.22 -29.06 16.10
C LEU A 179 13.92 -29.71 16.58
N MET A 180 12.83 -28.95 16.56
CA MET A 180 11.51 -29.42 16.98
C MET A 180 10.71 -30.07 15.84
N HIS A 181 11.29 -30.19 14.65
CA HIS A 181 10.65 -30.74 13.44
C HIS A 181 9.29 -30.10 13.14
N ILE A 182 9.24 -28.77 13.23
CA ILE A 182 8.03 -28.01 12.95
C ILE A 182 7.90 -27.85 11.44
N ILE A 183 6.76 -28.28 10.91
CA ILE A 183 6.42 -28.22 9.49
C ILE A 183 4.99 -27.71 9.32
N ALA A 184 4.73 -27.07 8.19
CA ALA A 184 3.40 -26.62 7.80
C ALA A 184 2.61 -27.74 7.11
N ALA A 185 1.30 -27.74 7.36
CA ALA A 185 0.31 -28.61 6.72
C ALA A 185 -0.28 -27.97 5.46
N SER A 186 -0.23 -26.65 5.35
CA SER A 186 -0.75 -25.89 4.21
C SER A 186 -0.01 -24.56 4.07
N MET A 187 -0.20 -23.88 2.94
CA MET A 187 0.18 -22.47 2.80
C MET A 187 -0.71 -21.57 3.66
N GLY A 188 -0.34 -20.29 3.79
CA GLY A 188 -1.13 -19.30 4.53
C GLY A 188 -0.40 -17.98 4.69
N ALA A 189 -0.83 -17.18 5.67
CA ALA A 189 -0.14 -15.95 6.04
C ALA A 189 1.01 -16.27 7.01
N ALA A 190 2.25 -16.11 6.54
CA ALA A 190 3.47 -16.44 7.28
C ALA A 190 3.80 -15.33 8.31
N GLY A 191 3.08 -15.27 9.41
CA GLY A 191 3.37 -14.40 10.56
C GLY A 191 2.92 -15.08 11.85
N PHE A 192 2.61 -14.35 12.92
CA PHE A 192 2.07 -14.96 14.15
C PHE A 192 0.80 -15.78 13.90
N ILE A 193 -0.03 -15.37 12.94
CA ILE A 193 -1.24 -16.09 12.53
C ILE A 193 -0.96 -17.37 11.72
N GLY A 194 0.30 -17.59 11.32
CA GLY A 194 0.74 -18.75 10.58
C GLY A 194 0.55 -20.08 11.32
N PHE A 195 0.28 -20.05 12.63
CA PHE A 195 -0.07 -21.27 13.39
C PHE A 195 -1.25 -22.03 12.79
N LEU A 196 -2.17 -21.35 12.08
CA LEU A 196 -3.30 -21.95 11.38
C LEU A 196 -2.87 -22.91 10.26
N SER A 197 -1.66 -22.70 9.74
CA SER A 197 -1.05 -23.51 8.67
C SER A 197 -0.14 -24.61 9.23
N ILE A 198 0.07 -24.70 10.54
CA ILE A 198 0.98 -25.67 11.17
C ILE A 198 0.21 -26.93 11.58
N TYR A 199 0.86 -28.09 11.47
CA TYR A 199 0.28 -29.33 11.98
C TYR A 199 -0.09 -29.19 13.47
N PRO A 200 -1.31 -29.58 13.90
CA PRO A 200 -1.81 -29.28 15.25
C PRO A 200 -0.90 -29.69 16.40
N LYS A 201 -0.19 -30.82 16.25
CA LYS A 201 0.74 -31.34 17.24
C LYS A 201 1.95 -30.42 17.49
N SER A 202 2.37 -29.67 16.49
CA SER A 202 3.57 -28.81 16.54
C SER A 202 3.25 -27.35 16.87
N ILE A 203 1.97 -26.95 16.88
CA ILE A 203 1.54 -25.57 17.18
C ILE A 203 2.15 -25.00 18.47
N PRO A 204 2.17 -25.72 19.61
CA PRO A 204 2.76 -25.17 20.83
C PRO A 204 4.24 -24.82 20.66
N MET A 205 5.01 -25.68 19.99
CA MET A 205 6.44 -25.44 19.75
C MET A 205 6.66 -24.36 18.70
N TYR A 206 5.74 -24.21 17.74
CA TYR A 206 5.77 -23.14 16.76
C TYR A 206 5.58 -21.77 17.43
N VAL A 207 4.62 -21.65 18.36
CA VAL A 207 4.44 -20.42 19.13
C VAL A 207 5.70 -20.09 19.94
N VAL A 208 6.35 -21.09 20.52
CA VAL A 208 7.64 -20.89 21.21
C VAL A 208 8.71 -20.39 20.24
N ALA A 209 8.79 -20.95 19.03
CA ALA A 209 9.72 -20.49 17.99
C ALA A 209 9.45 -19.02 17.61
N GLU A 210 8.19 -18.63 17.43
CA GLU A 210 7.83 -17.24 17.14
C GLU A 210 8.21 -16.28 18.28
N LEU A 211 7.99 -16.69 19.53
CA LEU A 211 8.40 -15.90 20.69
C LEU A 211 9.92 -15.75 20.77
N ILE A 212 10.69 -16.79 20.42
CA ILE A 212 12.15 -16.72 20.29
C ILE A 212 12.53 -15.73 19.19
N SER A 213 11.89 -15.82 18.03
CA SER A 213 12.15 -14.93 16.89
C SER A 213 11.96 -13.47 17.29
N PHE A 214 10.80 -13.19 17.89
CA PHE A 214 10.44 -11.86 18.37
C PHE A 214 11.42 -11.37 19.44
N ALA A 215 11.64 -12.16 20.49
CA ALA A 215 12.45 -11.75 21.63
C ALA A 215 13.90 -11.48 21.23
N VAL A 216 14.51 -12.35 20.42
CA VAL A 216 15.90 -12.20 19.98
C VAL A 216 16.03 -10.98 19.06
N ALA A 217 15.18 -10.86 18.04
CA ALA A 217 15.24 -9.74 17.11
C ALA A 217 14.98 -8.39 17.81
N PHE A 218 13.97 -8.33 18.68
CA PHE A 218 13.67 -7.13 19.46
C PHE A 218 14.83 -6.77 20.38
N ALA A 219 15.32 -7.72 21.19
CA ALA A 219 16.38 -7.45 22.17
C ALA A 219 17.67 -7.00 21.50
N LEU A 220 18.11 -7.68 20.44
CA LEU A 220 19.31 -7.30 19.69
C LEU A 220 19.17 -5.90 19.08
N THR A 221 18.04 -5.63 18.42
CA THR A 221 17.79 -4.33 17.81
C THR A 221 17.72 -3.23 18.87
N PHE A 222 17.01 -3.46 19.98
CA PHE A 222 16.82 -2.47 21.03
C PHE A 222 18.14 -2.15 21.75
N ILE A 223 18.92 -3.17 22.12
CA ILE A 223 20.19 -3.01 22.82
C ILE A 223 21.23 -2.34 21.90
N TYR A 224 21.36 -2.82 20.67
CA TYR A 224 22.30 -2.22 19.71
C TYR A 224 21.89 -0.79 19.34
N GLY A 225 20.60 -0.57 19.11
CA GLY A 225 20.03 0.71 18.71
C GLY A 225 20.17 1.81 19.77
N LYS A 226 20.13 1.49 21.07
CA LYS A 226 20.41 2.46 22.15
C LYS A 226 21.77 3.18 22.00
N GLY A 227 22.77 2.50 21.45
CA GLY A 227 24.12 3.06 21.25
C GLY A 227 24.42 3.54 19.82
N HIS A 228 23.60 3.16 18.84
CA HIS A 228 23.91 3.33 17.41
C HIS A 228 22.83 4.05 16.60
N MET A 229 21.67 4.36 17.19
CA MET A 229 20.72 5.29 16.58
C MET A 229 21.24 6.72 16.72
N LYS A 230 21.78 7.25 15.62
CA LYS A 230 22.08 8.68 15.50
C LYS A 230 20.76 9.45 15.39
N GLU A 231 20.57 10.47 16.24
CA GLU A 231 19.50 11.46 16.05
C GLU A 231 19.63 12.10 14.65
N GLU A 232 18.49 12.22 13.96
CA GLU A 232 18.43 12.36 12.50
C GLU A 232 19.15 13.58 11.93
N GLN A 233 19.88 13.37 10.82
CA GLN A 233 19.92 14.35 9.74
C GLN A 233 19.03 13.85 8.61
N VAL A 234 18.04 14.67 8.25
CA VAL A 234 17.19 14.51 7.08
C VAL A 234 18.08 14.60 5.84
N ALA A 235 18.46 13.45 5.28
CA ALA A 235 19.00 13.34 3.94
C ALA A 235 18.02 12.51 3.09
N PRO A 236 17.65 12.99 1.89
CA PRO A 236 16.62 12.37 1.09
C PRO A 236 17.22 11.13 0.44
N VAL A 237 16.84 9.95 0.93
CA VAL A 237 16.95 8.74 0.12
C VAL A 237 15.59 8.54 -0.51
N VAL A 238 15.59 8.70 -1.83
CA VAL A 238 14.49 8.44 -2.75
C VAL A 238 13.87 7.08 -2.41
N SER A 239 12.54 7.01 -2.44
CA SER A 239 11.70 5.82 -2.20
C SER A 239 11.12 5.62 -0.78
N ALA A 240 10.95 6.69 0.00
CA ALA A 240 10.12 6.70 1.22
C ALA A 240 8.74 7.40 1.02
N SER A 241 8.38 7.72 -0.23
CA SER A 241 7.11 8.39 -0.57
C SER A 241 5.95 7.41 -0.74
N GLU A 242 6.19 6.24 -1.32
CA GLU A 242 5.12 5.29 -1.67
C GLU A 242 4.66 4.44 -0.47
N ALA A 243 5.56 4.08 0.45
CA ALA A 243 5.20 3.32 1.66
C ALA A 243 4.48 4.18 2.70
N ALA A 244 4.80 5.48 2.79
CA ALA A 244 4.14 6.41 3.71
C ALA A 244 2.74 6.83 3.22
N GLU A 245 2.52 6.89 1.90
CA GLU A 245 1.19 7.11 1.32
C GLU A 245 0.29 5.87 1.43
N THR A 246 0.87 4.68 1.54
CA THR A 246 0.12 3.43 1.71
C THR A 246 -0.27 3.20 3.18
N GLU A 247 0.57 3.56 4.15
CA GLU A 247 0.23 3.34 5.57
C GLU A 247 -0.60 4.46 6.21
N ALA A 248 -0.49 5.71 5.75
CA ALA A 248 -1.46 6.75 6.11
C ALA A 248 -2.89 6.38 5.63
N LYS A 249 -3.01 5.62 4.54
CA LYS A 249 -4.28 5.07 4.06
C LYS A 249 -4.79 3.88 4.90
N VAL A 250 -3.91 3.08 5.50
CA VAL A 250 -4.32 1.86 6.23
C VAL A 250 -4.67 2.15 7.70
N GLU A 251 -3.93 3.04 8.39
CA GLU A 251 -4.30 3.43 9.77
C GLU A 251 -5.59 4.27 9.83
N GLU A 252 -5.89 5.03 8.77
CA GLU A 252 -7.17 5.72 8.64
C GLU A 252 -8.33 4.78 8.25
N GLN A 253 -8.04 3.68 7.53
CA GLN A 253 -9.04 2.68 7.14
C GLN A 253 -9.52 1.79 8.30
N VAL A 254 -8.64 1.36 9.22
CA VAL A 254 -9.07 0.43 10.31
C VAL A 254 -9.79 1.15 11.46
N ALA A 255 -9.53 2.46 11.67
CA ALA A 255 -10.30 3.25 12.64
C ALA A 255 -11.66 3.75 12.08
N ALA A 256 -11.76 3.94 10.75
CA ALA A 256 -12.98 4.43 10.09
C ALA A 256 -14.07 3.37 9.90
N GLU A 257 -13.76 2.06 9.96
CA GLU A 257 -14.78 1.00 9.93
C GLU A 257 -15.76 1.04 11.11
N SER A 258 -15.50 1.86 12.15
CA SER A 258 -16.41 1.99 13.29
C SER A 258 -17.51 3.07 13.17
N LYS A 259 -17.54 3.87 12.09
CA LYS A 259 -18.53 4.96 11.90
C LYS A 259 -18.89 5.25 10.44
N LEU A 260 -19.18 4.23 9.63
CA LEU A 260 -19.82 4.47 8.33
C LEU A 260 -21.33 4.56 8.54
N ASN A 261 -21.94 5.70 8.22
CA ASN A 261 -23.40 5.88 8.25
C ASN A 261 -23.92 6.24 6.85
N ASP A 262 -25.21 6.01 6.63
CA ASP A 262 -25.91 6.55 5.47
C ASP A 262 -25.83 8.08 5.49
N GLU A 263 -25.48 8.68 4.36
CA GLU A 263 -25.49 10.14 4.23
C GLU A 263 -25.69 10.60 2.78
N VAL A 264 -25.95 11.90 2.62
CA VAL A 264 -26.12 12.53 1.32
C VAL A 264 -25.10 13.66 1.18
N VAL A 265 -24.22 13.49 0.19
CA VAL A 265 -23.24 14.50 -0.22
C VAL A 265 -23.96 15.52 -1.09
N ALA A 266 -23.90 16.79 -0.67
CA ALA A 266 -24.55 17.88 -1.37
C ALA A 266 -23.76 18.33 -2.62
N ALA A 267 -24.42 19.05 -3.52
CA ALA A 267 -23.74 19.74 -4.60
C ALA A 267 -22.89 20.89 -4.02
N PRO A 268 -21.56 20.89 -4.23
CA PRO A 268 -20.69 21.95 -3.72
C PRO A 268 -20.77 23.23 -4.55
N ILE A 269 -21.44 23.19 -5.70
CA ILE A 269 -21.56 24.30 -6.66
C ILE A 269 -22.85 24.14 -7.46
N SER A 270 -23.45 25.26 -7.90
CA SER A 270 -24.67 25.21 -8.73
C SER A 270 -24.31 24.96 -10.19
N GLY A 271 -25.12 24.15 -10.89
CA GLY A 271 -24.89 23.88 -12.30
C GLY A 271 -25.70 22.72 -12.88
N GLU A 272 -25.23 22.22 -14.02
CA GLU A 272 -25.79 21.04 -14.69
C GLU A 272 -25.08 19.78 -14.18
N SER A 273 -25.81 18.87 -13.53
CA SER A 273 -25.24 17.62 -13.02
C SER A 273 -25.19 16.55 -14.11
N LYS A 274 -24.03 15.90 -14.23
CA LYS A 274 -23.68 14.89 -15.24
C LYS A 274 -23.08 13.66 -14.57
N LYS A 275 -23.06 12.55 -15.29
CA LYS A 275 -22.47 11.32 -14.75
C LYS A 275 -20.96 11.50 -14.76
N LEU A 276 -20.28 10.93 -13.78
CA LEU A 276 -18.83 10.96 -13.75
C LEU A 276 -18.24 10.26 -15.00
N THR A 277 -18.92 9.23 -15.51
CA THR A 277 -18.60 8.53 -16.77
C THR A 277 -18.68 9.38 -18.03
N ASP A 278 -19.38 10.52 -17.98
CA ASP A 278 -19.57 11.41 -19.14
C ASP A 278 -18.53 12.56 -19.16
N VAL A 279 -17.61 12.59 -18.18
CA VAL A 279 -16.54 13.60 -18.08
C VAL A 279 -15.41 13.27 -19.06
N ASN A 280 -14.83 14.30 -19.69
CA ASN A 280 -13.75 14.16 -20.67
C ASN A 280 -12.36 13.94 -20.03
N ASP A 281 -12.30 13.13 -18.97
CA ASP A 281 -11.06 12.78 -18.28
C ASP A 281 -11.07 11.28 -17.93
N PRO A 282 -10.06 10.49 -18.35
CA PRO A 282 -10.01 9.06 -18.08
C PRO A 282 -9.94 8.68 -16.60
N VAL A 283 -9.35 9.50 -15.73
CA VAL A 283 -9.20 9.20 -14.30
C VAL A 283 -10.57 9.25 -13.62
N PHE A 284 -11.41 10.22 -13.99
CA PHE A 284 -12.77 10.35 -13.44
C PHE A 284 -13.79 9.47 -14.17
N SER A 285 -13.76 9.42 -15.50
CA SER A 285 -14.76 8.68 -16.30
C SER A 285 -14.69 7.16 -16.16
N THR A 286 -13.52 6.61 -15.81
CA THR A 286 -13.37 5.19 -15.50
C THR A 286 -13.70 4.83 -14.05
N LEU A 287 -14.07 5.81 -13.23
CA LEU A 287 -14.34 5.67 -11.79
C LEU A 287 -13.13 5.16 -10.98
N ALA A 288 -11.92 5.28 -11.52
CA ALA A 288 -10.69 4.80 -10.86
C ALA A 288 -10.43 5.48 -9.50
N MET A 289 -10.93 6.71 -9.31
CA MET A 289 -10.83 7.47 -8.06
C MET A 289 -12.03 7.27 -7.12
N GLY A 290 -13.06 6.54 -7.53
CA GLY A 290 -14.31 6.34 -6.81
C GLY A 290 -15.55 6.74 -7.60
N ASN A 291 -16.72 6.42 -7.04
CA ASN A 291 -18.02 6.80 -7.57
C ASN A 291 -18.40 8.22 -7.14
N GLY A 292 -19.31 8.84 -7.88
CA GLY A 292 -19.83 10.17 -7.55
C GLY A 292 -20.54 10.83 -8.72
N ALA A 293 -20.42 12.14 -8.81
CA ALA A 293 -21.09 12.98 -9.80
C ALA A 293 -20.16 14.08 -10.32
N ALA A 294 -20.54 14.68 -11.45
CA ALA A 294 -19.88 15.86 -11.97
C ALA A 294 -20.91 16.99 -12.14
N VAL A 295 -20.48 18.24 -11.98
CA VAL A 295 -21.34 19.42 -12.16
C VAL A 295 -20.64 20.39 -13.09
N VAL A 296 -21.30 20.76 -14.19
CA VAL A 296 -20.85 21.86 -15.06
C VAL A 296 -21.33 23.17 -14.42
N PRO A 297 -20.44 23.98 -13.84
CA PRO A 297 -20.84 25.05 -12.94
C PRO A 297 -21.42 26.26 -13.68
N THR A 298 -22.42 26.88 -13.08
CA THR A 298 -22.99 28.18 -13.51
C THR A 298 -22.48 29.36 -12.69
N ASP A 299 -21.95 29.08 -11.50
CA ASP A 299 -21.33 30.06 -10.61
C ASP A 299 -19.94 29.55 -10.16
N GLY A 300 -19.07 30.45 -9.73
CA GLY A 300 -17.69 30.11 -9.36
C GLY A 300 -17.46 29.88 -7.87
N THR A 301 -18.50 29.77 -7.03
CA THR A 301 -18.31 29.63 -5.58
C THR A 301 -18.44 28.19 -5.15
N ILE A 302 -17.45 27.69 -4.43
CA ILE A 302 -17.37 26.31 -3.98
C ILE A 302 -17.67 26.26 -2.49
N TYR A 303 -18.54 25.35 -2.11
CA TYR A 303 -18.99 25.16 -0.74
C TYR A 303 -18.77 23.73 -0.24
N ALA A 304 -18.78 23.54 1.07
CA ALA A 304 -18.63 22.25 1.70
C ALA A 304 -19.89 21.39 1.46
N PRO A 305 -19.75 20.18 0.89
CA PRO A 305 -20.89 19.32 0.58
C PRO A 305 -21.36 18.48 1.79
N VAL A 306 -20.58 18.45 2.86
CA VAL A 306 -20.80 17.66 4.08
C VAL A 306 -20.30 18.42 5.32
N ASP A 307 -20.81 18.06 6.50
CA ASP A 307 -20.20 18.42 7.78
C ASP A 307 -18.95 17.55 8.00
N GLY A 308 -17.81 18.13 8.38
CA GLY A 308 -16.60 17.35 8.60
C GLY A 308 -15.32 18.16 8.69
N GLU A 309 -14.20 17.55 8.30
CA GLU A 309 -12.86 18.12 8.34
C GLU A 309 -12.21 18.14 6.95
N LEU A 310 -11.53 19.24 6.60
CA LEU A 310 -10.70 19.29 5.39
C LEU A 310 -9.41 18.49 5.60
N THR A 311 -9.35 17.30 5.01
CA THR A 311 -8.17 16.43 5.04
C THR A 311 -7.10 16.87 4.05
N VAL A 312 -7.50 17.48 2.93
CA VAL A 312 -6.59 17.97 1.89
C VAL A 312 -7.03 19.34 1.37
N ALA A 313 -6.11 20.30 1.34
CA ALA A 313 -6.25 21.56 0.63
C ALA A 313 -4.96 21.83 -0.15
N TYR A 314 -5.00 21.65 -1.47
CA TYR A 314 -3.80 21.78 -2.32
C TYR A 314 -3.33 23.25 -2.41
N GLU A 315 -2.01 23.47 -2.53
CA GLU A 315 -1.43 24.82 -2.70
C GLU A 315 -1.96 25.54 -3.95
N THR A 316 -2.32 24.76 -4.98
CA THR A 316 -2.90 25.23 -6.23
C THR A 316 -4.41 25.45 -6.15
N LYS A 317 -5.05 25.19 -4.99
CA LYS A 317 -6.45 25.56 -4.64
C LYS A 317 -7.57 25.02 -5.55
N HIS A 318 -7.23 24.11 -6.46
CA HIS A 318 -8.16 23.53 -7.44
C HIS A 318 -8.92 22.32 -6.91
N ALA A 319 -8.59 21.80 -5.73
CA ALA A 319 -9.27 20.65 -5.15
C ALA A 319 -9.29 20.69 -3.61
N TYR A 320 -10.35 20.10 -3.05
CA TYR A 320 -10.62 20.01 -1.62
C TYR A 320 -10.97 18.56 -1.27
N GLY A 321 -10.19 17.94 -0.38
CA GLY A 321 -10.53 16.65 0.23
C GLY A 321 -11.18 16.88 1.58
N LEU A 322 -12.35 16.28 1.80
CA LEU A 322 -13.11 16.36 3.03
C LEU A 322 -13.34 14.95 3.58
N LYS A 323 -13.29 14.80 4.89
CA LYS A 323 -13.78 13.63 5.60
C LYS A 323 -15.02 14.04 6.38
N SER A 324 -16.17 13.45 6.05
CA SER A 324 -17.42 13.75 6.73
C SER A 324 -17.41 13.21 8.17
N ASP A 325 -18.21 13.82 9.04
CA ASP A 325 -18.46 13.31 10.40
C ASP A 325 -19.12 11.91 10.40
N ASN A 326 -19.70 11.49 9.26
CA ASN A 326 -20.37 10.20 9.02
C ASN A 326 -19.52 9.19 8.21
N GLY A 327 -18.28 9.54 7.86
CA GLY A 327 -17.29 8.63 7.30
C GLY A 327 -17.00 8.76 5.80
N ALA A 328 -17.77 9.51 5.00
CA ALA A 328 -17.47 9.64 3.58
C ALA A 328 -16.23 10.50 3.37
N GLU A 329 -15.31 10.01 2.54
CA GLU A 329 -14.18 10.79 2.04
C GLU A 329 -14.58 11.41 0.70
N VAL A 330 -14.84 12.72 0.70
CA VAL A 330 -15.33 13.46 -0.46
C VAL A 330 -14.21 14.30 -1.06
N LEU A 331 -13.90 14.06 -2.33
CA LEU A 331 -13.01 14.87 -3.14
C LEU A 331 -13.83 15.78 -4.05
N ILE A 332 -13.63 17.09 -3.90
CA ILE A 332 -14.08 18.12 -4.85
C ILE A 332 -12.89 18.50 -5.71
N HIS A 333 -12.96 18.28 -7.02
CA HIS A 333 -11.94 18.67 -7.97
C HIS A 333 -12.51 19.65 -9.00
N VAL A 334 -11.94 20.85 -9.09
CA VAL A 334 -12.50 21.97 -9.83
C VAL A 334 -11.82 22.12 -11.19
N GLY A 335 -12.48 21.64 -12.23
CA GLY A 335 -11.97 21.64 -13.60
C GLY A 335 -10.98 20.52 -13.89
N ILE A 336 -10.78 20.22 -15.17
CA ILE A 336 -9.85 19.18 -15.64
C ILE A 336 -8.49 19.84 -15.92
N ASP A 337 -7.40 19.22 -15.45
CA ASP A 337 -6.02 19.71 -15.60
C ASP A 337 -5.72 21.11 -15.04
N THR A 338 -6.63 21.70 -14.25
CA THR A 338 -6.50 23.06 -13.68
C THR A 338 -5.38 23.20 -12.66
N VAL A 339 -4.80 22.09 -12.17
CA VAL A 339 -3.55 22.10 -11.41
C VAL A 339 -2.42 22.83 -12.16
N ASN A 340 -2.43 22.78 -13.49
CA ASN A 340 -1.44 23.44 -14.36
C ASN A 340 -1.54 24.97 -14.33
N LEU A 341 -2.65 25.54 -13.85
CA LEU A 341 -2.80 26.97 -13.61
C LEU A 341 -2.04 27.45 -12.36
N LYS A 342 -1.48 26.53 -11.57
CA LYS A 342 -0.63 26.82 -10.40
C LYS A 342 -1.27 27.82 -9.42
N GLY A 343 -2.58 27.69 -9.22
CA GLY A 343 -3.37 28.55 -8.32
C GLY A 343 -3.81 29.89 -8.90
N GLN A 344 -3.52 30.20 -10.17
CA GLN A 344 -4.12 31.35 -10.85
C GLN A 344 -5.62 31.13 -11.01
N HIS A 345 -6.40 32.19 -10.84
CA HIS A 345 -7.88 32.19 -10.93
C HIS A 345 -8.61 31.46 -9.80
N PHE A 346 -7.89 30.96 -8.79
CA PHE A 346 -8.45 30.31 -7.61
C PHE A 346 -8.15 31.09 -6.33
N GLU A 347 -9.18 31.25 -5.51
CA GLU A 347 -9.07 31.72 -4.14
C GLU A 347 -9.63 30.65 -3.20
N SER A 348 -8.95 30.42 -2.08
CA SER A 348 -9.37 29.48 -1.04
C SER A 348 -9.48 30.23 0.27
N PHE A 349 -10.57 29.99 1.00
CA PHE A 349 -10.88 30.62 2.28
C PHE A 349 -10.65 29.67 3.47
N VAL A 350 -10.13 28.47 3.19
CA VAL A 350 -10.00 27.37 4.16
C VAL A 350 -8.59 26.80 4.16
N LYS A 351 -8.23 26.13 5.26
CA LYS A 351 -6.94 25.47 5.44
C LYS A 351 -7.12 23.99 5.77
N GLN A 352 -6.12 23.18 5.45
CA GLN A 352 -6.08 21.78 5.85
C GLN A 352 -6.21 21.66 7.39
N GLY A 353 -6.97 20.66 7.85
CA GLY A 353 -7.31 20.42 9.26
C GLY A 353 -8.44 21.30 9.80
N GLN A 354 -9.02 22.18 8.97
CA GLN A 354 -10.15 23.01 9.38
C GLN A 354 -11.45 22.19 9.38
N LYS A 355 -12.21 22.30 10.48
CA LYS A 355 -13.59 21.81 10.53
C LYS A 355 -14.51 22.74 9.75
N VAL A 356 -15.42 22.16 8.97
CA VAL A 356 -16.40 22.85 8.15
C VAL A 356 -17.79 22.24 8.34
N LYS A 357 -18.81 23.04 8.12
CA LYS A 357 -20.19 22.61 8.01
C LYS A 357 -20.65 22.61 6.56
N LYS A 358 -21.58 21.73 6.22
CA LYS A 358 -22.29 21.71 4.94
C LYS A 358 -22.81 23.12 4.64
N GLY A 359 -22.45 23.64 3.48
CA GLY A 359 -22.76 25.00 3.05
C GLY A 359 -21.74 26.08 3.42
N ASP A 360 -20.67 25.75 4.14
CA ASP A 360 -19.57 26.69 4.38
C ASP A 360 -18.81 26.98 3.08
N LYS A 361 -18.42 28.24 2.87
CA LYS A 361 -17.67 28.67 1.69
C LYS A 361 -16.23 28.15 1.76
N LEU A 362 -15.83 27.33 0.80
CA LEU A 362 -14.47 26.79 0.69
C LEU A 362 -13.56 27.68 -0.16
N GLY A 363 -14.05 28.12 -1.31
CA GLY A 363 -13.24 28.85 -2.28
C GLY A 363 -14.05 29.49 -3.40
N THR A 364 -13.36 30.20 -4.28
CA THR A 364 -13.91 30.76 -5.52
C THR A 364 -12.98 30.51 -6.69
N VAL A 365 -13.57 30.32 -7.86
CA VAL A 365 -12.89 30.17 -9.14
C VAL A 365 -13.45 31.17 -10.15
N ASP A 366 -12.57 31.83 -10.91
CA ASP A 366 -12.96 32.63 -12.07
C ASP A 366 -13.13 31.70 -13.28
N LEU A 367 -14.37 31.26 -13.50
CA LEU A 367 -14.72 30.31 -14.55
C LEU A 367 -14.40 30.83 -15.96
N ASP A 368 -14.56 32.13 -16.19
CA ASP A 368 -14.31 32.74 -17.51
C ASP A 368 -12.81 32.76 -17.81
N ALA A 369 -11.99 33.09 -16.81
CA ALA A 369 -10.55 33.05 -16.96
C ALA A 369 -10.01 31.62 -17.12
N VAL A 370 -10.56 30.64 -16.40
CA VAL A 370 -10.19 29.21 -16.56
C VAL A 370 -10.53 28.71 -17.98
N LYS A 371 -11.73 29.04 -18.49
CA LYS A 371 -12.11 28.72 -19.88
C LYS A 371 -11.22 29.43 -20.90
N ALA A 372 -10.89 30.70 -20.67
CA ALA A 372 -10.01 31.47 -21.55
C ALA A 372 -8.58 30.90 -21.58
N ALA A 373 -8.14 30.27 -20.48
CA ALA A 373 -6.87 29.55 -20.41
C ALA A 373 -6.92 28.15 -21.06
N GLY A 374 -8.08 27.72 -21.58
CA GLY A 374 -8.24 26.47 -22.33
C GLY A 374 -8.57 25.24 -21.49
N TYR A 375 -8.98 25.41 -20.23
CA TYR A 375 -9.30 24.30 -19.33
C TYR A 375 -10.81 24.09 -19.19
N ASP A 376 -11.20 22.82 -18.97
CA ASP A 376 -12.57 22.47 -18.62
C ASP A 376 -12.87 22.92 -17.18
N THR A 377 -14.08 23.43 -16.94
CA THR A 377 -14.51 23.95 -15.62
C THR A 377 -15.41 22.97 -14.86
N THR A 378 -15.68 21.79 -15.43
CA THR A 378 -16.49 20.76 -14.79
C THR A 378 -15.92 20.41 -13.42
N VAL A 379 -16.78 20.43 -12.40
CA VAL A 379 -16.43 20.11 -11.01
C VAL A 379 -16.79 18.66 -10.72
N MET A 380 -15.81 17.84 -10.38
CA MET A 380 -16.00 16.44 -10.01
C MET A 380 -16.18 16.35 -8.50
N VAL A 381 -17.17 15.58 -8.06
CA VAL A 381 -17.47 15.26 -6.66
C VAL A 381 -17.41 13.76 -6.52
N VAL A 382 -16.37 13.25 -5.87
CA VAL A 382 -16.03 11.82 -5.82
C VAL A 382 -15.96 11.35 -4.38
N VAL A 383 -16.56 10.20 -4.09
CA VAL A 383 -16.40 9.50 -2.80
C VAL A 383 -15.20 8.56 -2.92
N THR A 384 -14.04 8.95 -2.40
CA THR A 384 -12.78 8.23 -2.63
C THR A 384 -12.72 6.89 -1.91
N ASN A 385 -13.45 6.74 -0.81
CA ASN A 385 -13.60 5.49 -0.06
C ASN A 385 -14.83 4.67 -0.50
N THR A 386 -15.28 4.79 -1.76
CA THR A 386 -16.45 4.10 -2.35
C THR A 386 -16.53 2.62 -1.97
N MET A 387 -15.40 1.89 -2.00
CA MET A 387 -15.35 0.45 -1.71
C MET A 387 -15.70 0.08 -0.26
N SER A 388 -15.78 1.06 0.65
CA SER A 388 -16.17 0.87 2.05
C SER A 388 -17.68 0.91 2.25
N TYR A 389 -18.43 1.46 1.28
CA TYR A 389 -19.88 1.57 1.31
C TYR A 389 -20.56 0.38 0.61
N ALA A 390 -21.85 0.17 0.87
CA ALA A 390 -22.70 -0.78 0.15
C ALA A 390 -23.08 -0.24 -1.23
N SER A 391 -23.40 1.07 -1.31
CA SER A 391 -23.62 1.77 -2.57
C SER A 391 -23.19 3.24 -2.47
N VAL A 392 -22.81 3.79 -3.63
CA VAL A 392 -22.53 5.23 -3.83
C VAL A 392 -23.18 5.59 -5.16
N ASP A 393 -24.32 6.25 -5.08
CA ASP A 393 -25.22 6.47 -6.21
C ASP A 393 -25.43 7.97 -6.45
N ARG A 394 -25.29 8.39 -7.70
CA ARG A 394 -25.67 9.75 -8.10
C ARG A 394 -27.18 9.90 -7.99
N ILE A 395 -27.63 10.99 -7.38
CA ILE A 395 -29.03 11.37 -7.38
C ILE A 395 -29.37 12.04 -8.72
N ASP A 396 -30.35 11.49 -9.43
CA ASP A 396 -30.70 11.90 -10.80
C ASP A 396 -31.44 13.25 -10.82
N ASN A 397 -30.67 14.33 -10.71
CA ASN A 397 -31.09 15.70 -10.94
C ASN A 397 -30.28 16.28 -12.11
N THR A 398 -30.94 16.85 -13.13
CA THR A 398 -30.22 17.44 -14.29
C THR A 398 -29.64 18.81 -13.99
N LYS A 399 -30.29 19.56 -13.08
CA LYS A 399 -29.82 20.85 -12.56
C LYS A 399 -29.82 20.78 -11.04
N VAL A 400 -28.76 21.27 -10.44
CA VAL A 400 -28.58 21.31 -8.99
C VAL A 400 -28.15 22.72 -8.59
N ASN A 401 -28.73 23.25 -7.52
CA ASN A 401 -28.19 24.40 -6.83
C ASN A 401 -27.17 23.92 -5.78
N HIS A 402 -26.24 24.78 -5.39
CA HIS A 402 -25.43 24.51 -4.23
C HIS A 402 -26.31 24.11 -3.02
N GLY A 403 -25.93 23.02 -2.35
CA GLY A 403 -26.63 22.49 -1.17
C GLY A 403 -27.70 21.45 -1.48
N ASP A 404 -28.15 21.35 -2.74
CA ASP A 404 -29.06 20.28 -3.19
C ASP A 404 -28.37 18.92 -3.10
N ASP A 405 -29.16 17.86 -2.99
CA ASP A 405 -28.67 16.50 -2.87
C ASP A 405 -28.06 16.01 -4.21
N LEU A 406 -26.82 15.49 -4.17
CA LEU A 406 -26.05 15.12 -5.36
C LEU A 406 -25.63 13.65 -5.41
N VAL A 407 -25.11 13.11 -4.30
CA VAL A 407 -24.68 11.71 -4.19
C VAL A 407 -25.20 11.12 -2.89
N ALA A 408 -25.88 9.97 -2.96
CA ALA A 408 -26.28 9.19 -1.79
C ALA A 408 -25.23 8.10 -1.53
N VAL A 409 -24.83 7.94 -0.28
CA VAL A 409 -23.96 6.84 0.16
C VAL A 409 -24.70 5.98 1.18
N THR A 410 -24.66 4.67 0.99
CA THR A 410 -25.34 3.68 1.85
C THR A 410 -24.30 2.85 2.58
N ALA A 411 -24.29 2.88 3.91
CA ALA A 411 -23.35 2.12 4.74
C ALA A 411 -23.58 0.60 4.59
N ARG A 412 -22.57 -0.20 4.96
CA ARG A 412 -22.61 -1.67 4.90
C ARG A 412 -23.25 -2.33 6.11
#